data_AF-A0A238X1U0-F1
#
_entry.id   AF-A0A238X1U0-F1
#
_cell.length_a   1.000
_cell.length_b   1.000
_cell.length_c   1.000
_cell.angle_alpha   90.00
_cell.angle_beta   90.00
_cell.angle_gamma   90.00
#
_symmetry.space_group_name_H-M   'P 1'
#
loop_
_entity.id
_entity.type
_entity.pdbx_description
1 polymer ?
#
loop_
_entity_poly.entity_id
_entity_poly.type
_entity_poly.pdbx_seq_one_letter_code
_entity_poly.pdbx_strand_id
1 'polypeptide(L)'
;MAELSTAEIAFRLFVAGVAMVGPTLLFLGFWRFLMWLRDDRLIDVMVARGVLDEQPAPSAADVLATATASHPGARRCPFCEKQNLPGVRQCRGCGERL
;
A
#
# COMPACT_ATOMS: atom_id res chain seq x y z
N MET A 1 -37.30 37.41 -18.23
CA MET A 1 -36.73 36.75 -17.03
C MET A 1 -37.14 35.30 -17.14
N ALA A 2 -36.20 34.35 -17.14
CA ALA A 2 -36.54 32.94 -17.32
C ALA A 2 -37.23 32.43 -16.04
N GLU A 3 -38.49 32.01 -16.17
CA GLU A 3 -39.24 31.31 -15.12
C GLU A 3 -38.58 29.94 -14.92
N LEU A 4 -37.60 29.86 -14.02
CA LEU A 4 -36.99 28.59 -13.63
C LEU A 4 -38.03 27.79 -12.85
N SER A 5 -38.48 26.68 -13.44
CA SER A 5 -39.37 25.74 -12.77
C SER A 5 -38.67 25.16 -11.53
N THR A 6 -39.41 25.01 -10.43
CA THR A 6 -38.93 24.34 -9.20
C THR A 6 -38.28 22.99 -9.49
N ALA A 7 -38.80 22.26 -10.48
CA ALA A 7 -38.24 20.97 -10.91
C ALA A 7 -36.83 21.13 -11.52
N GLU A 8 -36.58 22.19 -12.28
CA GLU A 8 -35.28 22.47 -12.88
C GLU A 8 -34.23 22.80 -11.81
N ILE A 9 -34.61 23.61 -10.81
CA ILE A 9 -33.74 23.96 -9.69
C ILE A 9 -33.40 22.70 -8.88
N ALA A 10 -34.41 21.89 -8.55
CA ALA A 10 -34.21 20.64 -7.83
C ALA A 10 -33.26 19.69 -8.57
N PHE A 11 -33.42 19.56 -9.90
CA PHE A 11 -32.54 18.74 -10.72
C PHE A 11 -31.09 19.24 -10.71
N ARG A 12 -30.87 20.55 -10.87
CA ARG A 12 -29.52 21.14 -10.83
C ARG A 12 -28.85 20.94 -9.48
N LEU A 13 -29.59 21.11 -8.38
CA LEU A 13 -29.08 20.86 -7.03
C LEU A 13 -28.73 19.39 -6.83
N PHE A 14 -29.55 18.47 -7.33
CA PHE A 14 -29.25 17.04 -7.29
C PHE A 14 -27.95 16.72 -8.04
N VAL A 15 -27.81 17.20 -9.28
CA VAL A 15 -26.60 17.00 -10.10
C VAL A 15 -25.37 17.59 -9.40
N ALA A 16 -25.49 18.79 -8.83
CA ALA A 16 -24.40 19.40 -8.07
C ALA A 16 -24.01 18.59 -6.83
N GLY A 17 -25.00 18.06 -6.10
CA GLY A 17 -24.77 17.19 -4.95
C GLY A 17 -24.06 15.89 -5.34
N VAL A 18 -24.50 15.26 -6.43
CA VAL A 18 -23.84 14.06 -6.97
C VAL A 18 -22.42 14.38 -7.46
N ALA A 19 -22.20 15.51 -8.11
CA ALA A 19 -20.86 15.91 -8.57
C ALA A 19 -19.89 16.16 -7.41
N MET A 20 -20.39 16.65 -6.27
CA MET A 20 -19.60 16.88 -5.04
C MET A 20 -19.32 15.58 -4.29
N VAL A 21 -20.35 14.77 -4.02
CA VAL A 21 -20.26 13.61 -3.12
C VAL A 21 -19.91 12.33 -3.88
N GLY A 22 -20.27 12.26 -5.16
CA GLY A 22 -20.07 11.10 -6.04
C GLY A 22 -18.62 10.63 -6.12
N PRO A 23 -17.63 11.50 -6.37
CA PRO A 23 -16.22 11.09 -6.43
C PRO A 23 -15.74 10.45 -5.12
N THR A 24 -16.16 10.99 -3.97
CA THR A 24 -15.80 10.44 -2.65
C THR A 24 -16.46 9.09 -2.42
N LEU A 25 -17.75 8.95 -2.73
CA LEU A 25 -18.44 7.65 -2.61
C LEU A 25 -17.84 6.61 -3.56
N LEU A 26 -17.49 7.00 -4.79
CA LEU A 26 -16.86 6.13 -5.76
C LEU A 26 -15.48 5.69 -5.28
N PHE A 27 -14.69 6.61 -4.72
CA PHE A 27 -13.40 6.29 -4.11
C PHE A 27 -13.55 5.32 -2.93
N LEU A 28 -14.45 5.60 -1.99
CA LEU A 28 -14.68 4.75 -0.82
C LEU A 28 -15.23 3.38 -1.21
N GLY A 29 -16.14 3.33 -2.17
CA GLY A 29 -16.69 2.10 -2.72
C GLY A 29 -15.61 1.26 -3.39
N PHE A 30 -14.79 1.89 -4.24
CA PHE A 30 -13.67 1.22 -4.90
C PHE A 30 -12.63 0.72 -3.90
N TRP A 31 -12.27 1.55 -2.92
CA TRP A 31 -11.36 1.17 -1.84
C TRP A 31 -11.89 -0.03 -1.05
N ARG A 32 -13.17 0.01 -0.66
CA ARG A 32 -13.80 -1.10 0.07
C ARG A 32 -13.86 -2.36 -0.78
N PHE A 33 -14.17 -2.24 -2.07
CA PHE A 33 -14.21 -3.35 -3.00
C PHE A 33 -12.83 -4.01 -3.16
N LEU A 34 -11.76 -3.22 -3.30
CA LEU A 34 -10.40 -3.73 -3.32
C LEU A 34 -10.02 -4.41 -2.00
N MET A 35 -10.43 -3.85 -0.87
CA MET A 35 -10.19 -4.43 0.45
C MET A 35 -10.94 -5.75 0.63
N TRP A 36 -12.16 -5.85 0.11
CA TRP A 36 -12.96 -7.07 0.08
C TRP A 36 -12.32 -8.16 -0.81
N LEU A 37 -11.89 -7.80 -2.03
CA LEU A 37 -11.18 -8.72 -2.93
C LEU A 37 -9.87 -9.25 -2.31
N ARG A 38 -9.21 -8.47 -1.47
CA ARG A 38 -7.99 -8.89 -0.76
C ARG A 38 -8.28 -9.91 0.34
N ASP A 39 -9.38 -9.75 1.09
CA ASP A 39 -9.70 -10.63 2.23
C ASP A 39 -10.15 -12.03 1.78
N ASP A 40 -11.02 -12.13 0.77
CA ASP A 40 -11.78 -13.37 0.52
C ASP A 40 -10.99 -14.51 -0.18
N ARG A 41 -9.73 -14.29 -0.56
CA ARG A 41 -8.94 -15.34 -1.27
C ARG A 41 -7.53 -15.54 -0.73
N LEU A 42 -6.92 -14.52 -0.13
CA LEU A 42 -5.58 -14.65 0.43
C LEU A 42 -5.60 -15.17 1.88
N ILE A 43 -6.59 -14.76 2.68
CA ILE A 43 -6.70 -15.18 4.08
C ILE A 43 -7.06 -16.66 4.18
N ASP A 44 -8.06 -17.13 3.43
CA ASP A 44 -8.44 -18.53 3.44
C ASP A 44 -7.29 -19.45 3.01
N VAL A 45 -6.45 -18.99 2.07
CA VAL A 45 -5.28 -19.75 1.62
C VAL A 45 -4.15 -19.72 2.66
N MET A 46 -4.00 -18.65 3.45
CA MET A 46 -3.02 -18.57 4.55
C MET A 46 -3.46 -19.38 5.78
N VAL A 47 -4.74 -19.32 6.13
CA VAL A 47 -5.34 -20.11 7.22
C VAL A 47 -5.33 -21.61 6.87
N ALA A 48 -5.70 -21.97 5.64
CA ALA A 48 -5.71 -23.36 5.18
C ALA A 48 -4.31 -23.98 5.07
N ARG A 49 -3.24 -23.18 4.89
CA ARG A 49 -1.88 -23.70 4.79
C ARG A 49 -1.20 -23.92 6.15
N GLY A 50 -1.75 -23.44 7.27
CA GLY A 50 -1.19 -23.71 8.60
C GLY A 50 0.27 -23.30 8.79
N VAL A 51 0.79 -22.35 7.99
CA VAL A 51 2.20 -21.93 7.99
C VAL A 51 2.41 -20.77 8.96
N LEU A 52 2.14 -21.02 10.24
CA LEU A 52 2.75 -20.27 11.33
C LEU A 52 3.99 -21.07 11.79
N ASP A 53 4.99 -21.13 10.91
CA ASP A 53 6.36 -21.52 11.29
C ASP A 53 7.43 -20.90 10.34
N GLU A 54 7.05 -20.49 9.12
CA GLU A 54 7.98 -19.79 8.22
C GLU A 54 7.51 -18.34 7.98
N GLN A 55 8.38 -17.38 8.29
CA GLN A 55 8.09 -15.94 8.24
C GLN A 55 7.45 -15.50 6.90
N PRO A 56 6.39 -14.67 6.92
CA PRO A 56 5.74 -14.19 5.70
C PRO A 56 6.73 -13.44 4.80
N ALA A 57 6.74 -13.77 3.51
CA ALA A 57 7.50 -13.01 2.53
C ALA A 57 7.02 -11.54 2.54
N PRO A 58 7.92 -10.55 2.70
CA PRO A 58 7.54 -9.17 2.96
C PRO A 58 6.79 -8.58 1.77
N SER A 59 5.65 -7.95 2.03
CA SER A 59 4.93 -7.18 1.02
C SER A 59 5.73 -5.93 0.63
N ALA A 60 5.43 -5.32 -0.52
CA ALA A 60 6.14 -4.10 -0.96
C ALA A 60 6.04 -2.95 0.06
N ALA A 61 4.96 -2.91 0.87
CA ALA A 61 4.81 -1.98 1.98
C ALA A 61 5.78 -2.30 3.14
N ASP A 62 6.02 -3.58 3.43
CA ASP A 62 6.97 -4.03 4.44
C ASP A 62 8.42 -3.81 4.00
N VAL A 63 8.71 -3.92 2.69
CA VAL A 63 10.02 -3.56 2.12
C VAL A 63 10.27 -2.05 2.26
N LEU A 64 9.25 -1.21 2.08
CA LEU A 64 9.37 0.24 2.26
C LEU A 64 9.52 0.62 3.74
N ALA A 65 8.79 -0.06 4.63
CA ALA A 65 8.89 0.11 6.07
C ALA A 65 10.26 -0.36 6.61
N THR A 66 10.77 -1.49 6.12
CA THR A 66 12.13 -1.94 6.44
C THR A 66 13.17 -1.00 5.85
N ALA A 67 13.05 -0.57 4.59
CA ALA A 67 14.00 0.37 3.97
C ALA A 67 14.10 1.72 4.71
N THR A 68 13.04 2.14 5.38
CA THR A 68 13.01 3.38 6.18
C THR A 68 13.35 3.17 7.66
N ALA A 69 13.36 1.92 8.13
CA ALA A 69 13.81 1.59 9.49
C ALA A 69 15.35 1.71 9.60
N SER A 70 15.81 2.42 10.63
CA SER A 70 17.22 2.40 11.01
C SER A 70 17.55 0.99 11.50
N HIS A 71 18.40 0.26 10.78
CA HIS A 71 18.71 -1.14 11.10
C HIS A 71 19.88 -1.22 12.10
N PRO A 72 19.64 -1.56 13.38
CA PRO A 72 20.72 -1.87 14.30
C PRO A 72 21.49 -3.11 13.78
N GLY A 73 22.81 -2.96 13.58
CA GLY A 73 23.66 -4.02 13.04
C GLY A 73 24.05 -3.88 11.56
N ALA A 74 23.71 -2.76 10.91
CA ALA A 74 24.24 -2.45 9.59
C ALA A 74 25.78 -2.34 9.63
N ARG A 75 26.47 -3.11 8.78
CA ARG A 75 27.95 -3.15 8.71
C ARG A 75 28.45 -2.26 7.58
N ARG A 76 29.54 -1.54 7.83
CA ARG A 76 30.21 -0.72 6.82
C ARG A 76 31.23 -1.59 6.08
N CYS A 77 31.22 -1.55 4.76
CA CYS A 77 32.22 -2.26 3.95
C CYS A 77 33.60 -1.62 4.16
N PRO A 78 34.66 -2.40 4.44
CA PRO A 78 36.00 -1.87 4.67
C PRO A 78 36.67 -1.32 3.40
N PHE A 79 36.16 -1.66 2.22
CA PHE A 79 36.77 -1.29 0.94
C PHE A 79 36.13 -0.04 0.30
N CYS A 80 34.79 0.02 0.25
CA CYS A 80 34.06 1.11 -0.40
C CYS A 80 33.21 1.96 0.56
N GLU A 81 33.32 1.71 1.86
CA GLU A 81 32.64 2.44 2.96
C GLU A 81 31.10 2.49 2.90
N LYS A 82 30.46 1.77 1.96
CA LYS A 82 29.00 1.68 1.91
C LYS A 82 28.43 0.90 3.09
N GLN A 83 27.31 1.40 3.61
CA GLN A 83 26.54 0.73 4.65
C GLN A 83 25.73 -0.41 4.04
N ASN A 84 25.87 -1.62 4.58
CA ASN A 84 25.18 -2.82 4.14
C ASN A 84 24.28 -3.34 5.25
N LEU A 85 23.13 -3.91 4.86
CA LEU A 85 22.16 -4.47 5.80
C LEU A 85 22.78 -5.60 6.65
N PRO A 86 22.23 -5.89 7.85
CA PRO A 86 22.63 -7.06 8.61
C PRO A 86 22.36 -8.35 7.80
N GLY A 87 23.25 -9.33 7.89
CA GLY A 87 23.09 -10.67 7.28
C GLY A 87 23.61 -10.84 5.85
N VAL A 88 23.97 -9.76 5.12
CA VAL A 88 24.64 -9.91 3.82
C VAL A 88 26.12 -10.29 3.98
N ARG A 89 26.55 -11.26 3.16
CA ARG A 89 27.95 -11.76 3.11
C ARG A 89 28.82 -11.05 2.06
N GLN A 90 28.21 -10.24 1.18
CA GLN A 90 28.89 -9.49 0.12
C GLN A 90 28.36 -8.07 0.08
N CYS A 91 29.23 -7.13 -0.25
CA CYS A 91 28.93 -5.71 -0.34
C CYS A 91 28.11 -5.42 -1.60
N ARG A 92 26.97 -4.74 -1.46
CA ARG A 92 26.13 -4.32 -2.60
C ARG A 92 26.76 -3.23 -3.46
N GLY A 93 27.83 -2.59 -2.98
CA GLY A 93 28.54 -1.54 -3.71
C GLY A 93 29.64 -2.07 -4.64
N CYS A 94 30.54 -2.89 -4.10
CA CYS A 94 31.75 -3.34 -4.79
C CYS A 94 31.85 -4.86 -4.96
N GLY A 95 30.90 -5.64 -4.44
CA GLY A 95 30.90 -7.11 -4.54
C GLY A 95 31.86 -7.82 -3.57
N GLU A 96 32.72 -7.09 -2.86
CA GLU A 96 33.67 -7.66 -1.89
C GLU A 96 32.98 -8.31 -0.69
N ARG A 97 33.67 -9.27 -0.05
CA ARG A 97 33.16 -9.94 1.15
C ARG A 97 33.09 -8.96 2.34
N LEU A 98 31.98 -9.00 3.09
CA LEU A 98 31.68 -8.16 4.26
C LEU A 98 32.13 -8.78 5.59
#